data_AF-A0A398AJF7-F1
#
_entry.id   AF-A0A398AJF7-F1
#
_cell.length_a   1.000
_cell.length_b   1.000
_cell.length_c   1.000
_cell.angle_alpha   90.00
_cell.angle_beta   90.00
_cell.angle_gamma   90.00
#
_symmetry.space_group_name_H-M   'P 1'
#
loop_
_entity.id
_entity.type
_entity.pdbx_description
1 polymer ?
#
loop_
_entity_poly.entity_id
_entity_poly.type
_entity_poly.pdbx_seq_one_letter_code
_entity_poly.pdbx_strand_id
1 'polypeptide(L)'
;MESPKPILDFEKFDDGFVQKLVYDALVWSSLHGFVIGDKTYQRSGTVPGVGMMHAPIALLPTPFPESYWNQACEVAPIFNELVDRISLDGKFIQDSLSRF
;
A
#
# COMPACT_ATOMS: atom_id res chain seq x y z
N MET A 1 9.18 4.46 27.35
CA MET A 1 9.61 4.72 25.97
C MET A 1 8.76 5.86 25.46
N GLU A 2 9.34 7.05 25.24
CA GLU A 2 8.61 8.18 24.69
C GLU A 2 8.20 7.85 23.24
N SER A 3 6.93 8.07 22.91
CA SER A 3 6.46 7.98 21.52
C SER A 3 7.22 9.02 20.69
N PRO A 4 7.80 8.65 19.54
CA PRO A 4 8.51 9.60 18.71
C PRO A 4 7.58 10.75 18.30
N LYS A 5 8.06 11.98 18.43
CA LYS A 5 7.32 13.18 18.00
C LYS A 5 6.93 13.03 16.53
N PRO A 6 5.67 13.28 16.16
CA PRO A 6 5.23 13.16 14.77
C PRO A 6 6.02 14.15 13.89
N ILE A 7 6.53 13.66 12.76
CA ILE A 7 7.32 14.45 11.79
C ILE A 7 6.46 15.56 11.16
N LEU A 8 5.17 15.31 11.01
CA LEU A 8 4.18 16.25 10.49
C LEU A 8 3.07 16.44 11.51
N ASP A 9 2.81 17.70 11.82
CA ASP A 9 1.71 18.12 12.67
C ASP A 9 0.56 18.60 11.78
N PHE A 10 -0.34 17.66 11.44
CA PHE A 10 -1.42 17.90 10.49
C PHE A 10 -2.44 18.94 10.99
N GLU A 11 -2.50 19.20 12.30
CA GLU A 11 -3.37 20.21 12.90
C GLU A 11 -2.93 21.65 12.55
N LYS A 12 -1.72 21.82 12.01
CA LYS A 12 -1.18 23.13 11.60
C LYS A 12 -1.48 23.51 10.15
N PHE A 13 -2.08 22.62 9.36
CA PHE A 13 -2.39 22.92 7.97
C PHE A 13 -3.70 23.69 7.86
N ASP A 14 -3.68 24.80 7.12
CA ASP A 14 -4.91 25.52 6.81
C ASP A 14 -5.74 24.77 5.75
N ASP A 15 -7.06 24.91 5.83
CA ASP A 15 -7.98 24.19 4.93
C ASP A 15 -7.73 24.51 3.45
N GLY A 16 -7.33 25.75 3.13
CA GLY A 16 -7.06 26.17 1.75
C GLY A 16 -5.83 25.46 1.17
N PHE A 17 -4.78 25.32 1.98
CA PHE A 17 -3.59 24.55 1.63
C PHE A 17 -3.90 23.06 1.47
N VAL A 18 -4.68 22.47 2.38
CA VAL A 18 -5.11 21.06 2.28
C VAL A 18 -5.90 20.83 0.99
N GLN A 19 -6.86 21.70 0.67
CA GLN A 19 -7.64 21.60 -0.58
C GLN A 19 -6.76 21.65 -1.83
N LYS A 20 -5.75 22.52 -1.84
CA LYS A 20 -4.79 22.60 -2.94
C LYS A 20 -4.00 21.29 -3.10
N LEU A 21 -3.51 20.73 -2.00
CA LEU A 21 -2.81 19.44 -2.03
C LEU A 21 -3.71 18.31 -2.53
N VAL A 22 -4.97 18.26 -2.08
CA VAL A 22 -5.96 17.28 -2.54
C VAL A 22 -6.16 17.40 -4.05
N TYR A 23 -6.34 18.63 -4.55
CA TYR A 23 -6.49 18.88 -5.98
C TYR A 23 -5.27 18.38 -6.78
N ASP A 24 -4.06 18.74 -6.34
CA ASP A 24 -2.82 18.34 -7.01
C ASP A 24 -2.66 16.79 -6.99
N ALA A 25 -2.99 16.13 -5.88
CA ALA A 25 -2.94 14.67 -5.75
C ALA A 25 -3.94 13.96 -6.69
N LEU A 26 -5.15 14.50 -6.83
CA LEU A 26 -6.17 13.97 -7.75
C LEU A 26 -5.75 14.12 -9.21
N VAL A 27 -5.20 15.28 -9.57
CA VAL A 27 -4.65 15.54 -10.91
C VAL A 27 -3.49 14.59 -11.20
N TRP A 28 -2.53 14.48 -10.27
CA TRP A 28 -1.39 13.58 -10.43
C TRP A 28 -1.84 12.13 -10.61
N SER A 29 -2.80 11.68 -9.79
CA SER A 29 -3.33 10.31 -9.87
C SER A 29 -3.96 10.01 -11.23
N SER A 30 -4.72 10.97 -11.75
CA SER A 30 -5.40 10.84 -13.05
C SER A 30 -4.41 10.82 -14.22
N LEU A 31 -3.35 11.63 -14.16
CA LEU A 31 -2.34 11.74 -15.23
C LEU A 31 -1.33 10.59 -15.24
N HIS A 32 -1.07 9.96 -14.09
CA HIS A 32 -0.08 8.89 -13.96
C HIS A 32 -0.70 7.49 -13.90
N GLY A 33 -2.03 7.38 -14.08
CA GLY A 33 -2.73 6.09 -14.09
C GLY A 33 -2.84 5.45 -12.70
N PHE A 34 -2.75 6.24 -11.63
CA PHE A 34 -3.01 5.78 -10.28
C PHE A 34 -4.53 5.74 -10.02
N VAL A 35 -5.21 4.86 -10.77
CA VAL A 35 -6.66 4.77 -10.85
C VAL A 35 -7.13 3.31 -10.68
N ILE A 36 -8.34 3.16 -10.19
CA ILE A 36 -9.04 1.88 -10.05
C ILE A 36 -10.46 2.01 -10.64
N GLY A 37 -11.13 0.87 -10.83
CA GLY A 37 -12.54 0.87 -11.20
C GLY A 37 -13.43 1.37 -10.06
N ASP A 38 -14.34 2.28 -10.37
CA ASP A 38 -15.36 2.76 -9.43
C ASP A 38 -16.34 1.65 -9.08
N LYS A 39 -16.53 1.40 -7.79
CA LYS A 39 -17.46 0.40 -7.24
C LYS A 39 -18.92 0.64 -7.63
N THR A 40 -19.29 1.88 -7.94
CA THR A 40 -20.65 2.27 -8.34
C THR A 40 -20.90 2.04 -9.84
N TYR A 41 -19.85 1.83 -10.63
CA TYR A 41 -19.93 1.61 -12.07
C TYR A 41 -19.77 0.13 -12.42
N GLN A 42 -20.86 -0.56 -12.75
CA GLN A 42 -20.91 -2.02 -12.93
C GLN A 42 -19.85 -2.61 -13.89
N ARG A 43 -19.43 -1.85 -14.92
CA ARG A 43 -18.47 -2.33 -15.93
C ARG A 43 -17.00 -2.00 -15.60
N SER A 44 -16.72 -1.31 -14.49
CA SER A 44 -15.37 -0.81 -14.17
C SER A 44 -14.36 -1.92 -13.89
N GLY A 45 -14.82 -3.08 -13.41
CA GLY A 45 -13.98 -4.27 -13.17
C GLY A 45 -13.85 -5.22 -14.36
N THR A 46 -14.61 -5.01 -15.45
CA THR A 46 -14.65 -5.93 -16.61
C THR A 46 -14.24 -5.28 -17.92
N VAL A 47 -14.38 -3.95 -18.02
CA VAL A 47 -14.04 -3.18 -19.21
C VAL A 47 -12.98 -2.15 -18.84
N PRO A 48 -11.75 -2.25 -19.38
CA PRO A 48 -10.71 -1.26 -19.13
C PRO A 48 -11.11 0.13 -19.61
N GLY A 49 -10.69 1.17 -18.87
CA GLY A 49 -10.83 2.57 -19.27
C GLY A 49 -12.22 3.19 -19.05
N VAL A 50 -13.19 2.48 -18.46
CA VAL A 50 -14.52 3.02 -18.15
C VAL A 50 -14.79 3.04 -16.65
N GLY A 51 -15.45 4.10 -16.17
CA GLY A 51 -15.80 4.26 -14.76
C GLY A 51 -14.58 4.21 -13.85
N MET A 52 -13.54 4.96 -14.17
CA MET A 52 -12.31 5.02 -13.36
C MET A 52 -12.43 6.09 -12.29
N MET A 53 -11.82 5.83 -11.13
CA MET A 53 -11.61 6.78 -10.05
C MET A 53 -10.17 6.70 -9.56
N HIS A 54 -9.66 7.74 -8.91
CA HIS A 54 -8.34 7.66 -8.26
C HIS A 54 -8.32 6.51 -7.24
N ALA A 55 -7.19 5.80 -7.10
CA ALA A 55 -7.09 4.82 -6.03
C ALA A 55 -7.11 5.53 -4.65
N PRO A 56 -7.68 4.92 -3.60
CA PRO A 56 -7.62 5.49 -2.25
C PRO A 56 -6.18 5.65 -1.78
N ILE A 57 -5.80 6.86 -1.38
CA ILE A 57 -4.45 7.21 -0.90
C ILE A 57 -4.50 8.09 0.34
N ALA A 58 -3.47 7.95 1.18
CA ALA A 58 -3.12 8.98 2.15
C ALA A 58 -2.49 10.17 1.40
N LEU A 59 -2.90 11.40 1.75
CA LEU A 59 -2.45 12.61 1.08
C LEU A 59 -0.95 12.88 1.27
N LEU A 60 -0.41 12.46 2.42
CA LEU A 60 0.99 12.63 2.80
C LEU A 60 1.55 11.30 3.34
N PRO A 61 2.86 11.06 3.23
CA PRO A 61 3.47 9.83 3.67
C PRO A 61 3.37 9.66 5.20
N THR A 62 3.18 8.42 5.64
CA THR A 62 3.21 8.06 7.06
C THR A 62 4.67 7.93 7.53
N PRO A 63 5.07 8.55 8.65
CA PRO A 63 6.39 8.34 9.24
C PRO A 63 6.65 6.85 9.51
N PHE A 64 7.84 6.36 9.14
CA PHE A 64 8.23 4.98 9.35
C PHE A 64 9.71 4.88 9.78
N PRO A 65 10.06 4.09 10.82
CA PRO A 65 11.45 3.97 11.28
C PRO A 65 12.36 3.35 10.23
N GLU A 66 13.48 4.02 9.92
CA GLU A 66 14.45 3.57 8.93
C GLU A 66 15.05 2.20 9.27
N SER A 67 15.33 1.94 10.55
CA SER A 67 15.86 0.64 11.01
C SER A 67 14.92 -0.52 10.67
N TYR A 68 13.61 -0.33 10.80
CA TYR A 68 12.62 -1.34 10.47
C TYR A 68 12.42 -1.49 8.96
N TRP A 69 12.54 -0.39 8.21
CA TRP A 69 12.52 -0.43 6.75
C TRP A 69 13.69 -1.27 6.22
N ASN A 70 14.91 -0.97 6.68
CA ASN A 70 16.12 -1.70 6.29
C ASN A 70 16.03 -3.18 6.67
N GLN A 71 15.57 -3.48 7.88
CA GLN A 71 15.36 -4.86 8.31
C GLN A 71 14.36 -5.59 7.38
N ALA A 72 13.25 -4.96 6.99
CA ALA A 72 12.28 -5.55 6.08
C ALA A 72 12.89 -5.82 4.69
N CYS A 73 13.71 -4.89 4.18
CA CYS A 73 14.43 -5.07 2.92
C CYS A 73 15.45 -6.21 3.00
N GLU A 74 16.18 -6.35 4.11
CA GLU A 74 17.17 -7.42 4.32
C GLU A 74 16.53 -8.81 4.37
N VAL A 75 15.35 -8.95 5.00
CA VAL A 75 14.68 -10.25 5.12
C VAL A 75 13.89 -10.64 3.87
N ALA A 76 13.52 -9.71 2.99
CA ALA A 76 12.78 -10.00 1.76
C ALA A 76 13.41 -11.11 0.89
N PRO A 77 14.70 -11.06 0.51
CA PRO A 77 15.32 -12.14 -0.28
C PRO A 77 15.43 -13.46 0.50
N ILE A 78 15.60 -13.40 1.83
CA ILE A 78 15.65 -14.59 2.69
C ILE A 78 14.29 -15.30 2.67
N PHE A 79 13.20 -14.53 2.76
CA PHE A 79 11.84 -15.08 2.66
C PHE A 79 11.53 -15.62 1.27
N ASN A 80 12.00 -14.98 0.20
CA ASN A 80 11.80 -15.49 -1.15
C ASN A 80 12.40 -16.91 -1.30
N GLU A 81 13.64 -17.12 -0.85
CA GLU A 81 14.31 -18.43 -0.87
C GLU A 81 13.63 -19.43 0.06
N LEU A 82 13.21 -18.98 1.25
CA LEU A 82 12.52 -19.84 2.21
C LEU A 82 11.20 -20.36 1.63
N VAL A 83 10.40 -19.49 1.00
CA VAL A 83 9.13 -19.85 0.37
C VAL A 83 9.37 -20.82 -0.78
N ASP A 84 10.38 -20.57 -1.63
CA ASP A 84 10.74 -21.49 -2.72
C ASP A 84 11.09 -22.88 -2.19
N ARG A 85 11.99 -22.97 -1.20
CA ARG A 85 12.42 -24.25 -0.62
C ARG A 85 11.29 -24.99 0.09
N ILE A 86 10.45 -24.29 0.85
CA ILE A 86 9.29 -24.91 1.51
C ILE A 86 8.30 -25.44 0.47
N SER A 87 8.10 -24.72 -0.64
CA SER A 87 7.18 -25.13 -1.71
C SER A 87 7.54 -26.48 -2.34
N LEU A 88 8.83 -26.86 -2.30
CA LEU A 88 9.34 -28.13 -2.82
C LEU A 88 9.11 -29.31 -1.86
N ASP A 89 8.91 -29.05 -0.56
CA ASP A 89 8.64 -30.10 0.44
C ASP A 89 7.14 -30.31 0.63
N GLY A 90 6.54 -31.05 -0.31
CA GLY A 90 5.12 -31.40 -0.25
C GLY A 90 4.72 -32.20 0.98
N LYS A 91 5.64 -33.00 1.55
CA LYS A 91 5.37 -33.76 2.78
C LYS A 91 5.28 -32.82 3.96
N PHE A 92 6.22 -31.89 4.10
CA PHE A 92 6.17 -30.86 5.13
C PHE A 92 4.87 -30.06 5.06
N ILE A 93 4.43 -29.64 3.86
CA ILE A 93 3.18 -28.89 3.68
C ILE A 93 1.97 -29.74 4.09
N GLN A 94 1.90 -30.99 3.63
CA GLN A 94 0.80 -31.89 3.96
C GLN A 94 0.74 -32.20 5.46
N ASP A 95 1.86 -32.57 6.07
CA ASP A 95 1.93 -32.89 7.50
C ASP A 95 1.60 -31.66 8.38
N SER A 96 1.99 -30.46 7.94
CA SER A 96 1.68 -29.20 8.65
C SER A 96 0.21 -28.81 8.56
N LEU A 97 -0.44 -29.09 7.42
CA LEU A 97 -1.84 -28.72 7.17
C LEU A 97 -2.83 -29.84 7.53
N SER A 98 -2.40 -31.10 7.64
CA SER A 98 -3.29 -32.25 7.90
C SER A 98 -3.87 -32.30 9.31
N ARG A 99 -3.43 -31.40 10.20
CA ARG A 99 -3.96 -31.26 11.57
C ARG A 99 -5.11 -30.25 11.67
N PHE A 100 -5.58 -29.72 10.54
CA PHE A 100 -6.79 -28.91 10.42
C PHE A 100 -7.93 -29.71 9.78
#